data_AF-A0A923WGP4-F1
#
_entry.id   AF-A0A923WGP4-F1
#
_cell.length_a   1.000
_cell.length_b   1.000
_cell.length_c   1.000
_cell.angle_alpha   90.00
_cell.angle_beta   90.00
_cell.angle_gamma   90.00
#
_symmetry.space_group_name_H-M   'P 1'
#
loop_
_entity.id
_entity.type
_entity.pdbx_description
1 polymer ?
#
loop_
_entity_poly.entity_id
_entity_poly.type
_entity_poly.pdbx_seq_one_letter_code
_entity_poly.pdbx_strand_id
1 'polypeptide(L)'
;QRFFDERPALNERLYRARLAADGGYWRLAQRLLNGFTFSPQTPRVVRAEWCYRQARVYHGQQRVDSARYFYQRTIAVAEDEPHYFAPNSALQLGYLTRTAGDEKTARTYFEQALAYPRHEYKRSIDSQAKAALAK
;
A
#
# COMPACT_ATOMS: atom_id res chain seq x y z
N GLN A 1 -0.08 26.23 -14.28
CA GLN A 1 0.09 26.05 -12.82
C GLN A 1 0.92 24.79 -12.63
N ARG A 2 2.20 24.94 -12.24
CA ARG A 2 3.18 23.86 -12.08
C ARG A 2 2.85 23.06 -10.81
N PHE A 3 2.45 21.79 -10.97
CA PHE A 3 2.33 20.81 -9.87
C PHE A 3 3.06 19.52 -10.27
N PHE A 4 4.31 19.65 -10.72
CA PHE A 4 5.13 18.50 -11.14
C PHE A 4 6.50 18.41 -10.45
N ASP A 5 6.77 19.25 -9.44
CA ASP A 5 8.16 19.48 -9.00
C ASP A 5 8.59 18.84 -7.68
N GLU A 6 7.76 18.05 -6.99
CA GLU A 6 8.21 17.39 -5.77
C GLU A 6 7.78 15.91 -5.70
N ARG A 7 7.99 15.17 -6.78
CA ARG A 7 8.10 13.71 -6.61
C ARG A 7 9.43 13.48 -5.88
N PRO A 8 9.42 12.89 -4.66
CA PRO A 8 10.67 12.55 -4.00
C PRO A 8 11.53 11.73 -4.96
N ALA A 9 12.83 12.00 -4.99
CA ALA A 9 13.76 11.29 -5.84
C ALA A 9 13.53 9.78 -5.69
N LEU A 10 13.35 9.10 -6.83
CA LEU A 10 13.04 7.67 -6.88
C LEU A 10 14.07 6.91 -6.03
N ASN A 11 13.59 6.18 -5.02
CA ASN A 11 14.48 5.29 -4.31
C ASN A 11 14.73 4.04 -5.17
N GLU A 12 15.92 3.94 -5.76
CA GLU A 12 16.27 2.87 -6.68
C GLU A 12 16.01 1.47 -6.11
N ARG A 13 16.31 1.25 -4.83
CA ARG A 13 16.11 -0.05 -4.18
C ARG A 13 14.62 -0.39 -4.04
N LEU A 14 13.78 0.56 -3.65
CA LEU A 14 12.33 0.35 -3.57
C LEU A 14 11.72 0.12 -4.96
N TYR A 15 12.22 0.83 -5.96
CA TYR A 15 11.80 0.64 -7.35
C TYR A 15 12.16 -0.77 -7.87
N ARG A 16 13.40 -1.22 -7.65
CA ARG A 16 13.82 -2.59 -8.00
C ARG A 16 12.99 -3.64 -7.25
N ALA A 17 12.67 -3.39 -5.98
CA ALA A 17 11.82 -4.30 -5.20
C ALA A 17 10.40 -4.40 -5.77
N ARG A 18 9.82 -3.28 -6.21
CA ARG A 18 8.54 -3.24 -6.92
C ARG A 18 8.60 -4.09 -8.19
N LEU A 19 9.58 -3.87 -9.06
CA LEU A 19 9.69 -4.61 -10.32
C LEU A 19 9.84 -6.12 -10.08
N ALA A 20 10.64 -6.51 -9.09
CA ALA A 20 10.77 -7.91 -8.70
C ALA A 20 9.45 -8.49 -8.21
N ALA A 21 8.69 -7.75 -7.39
CA ALA A 21 7.38 -8.17 -6.90
C ALA A 21 6.34 -8.28 -8.04
N ASP A 22 6.30 -7.30 -8.94
CA ASP A 22 5.39 -7.29 -10.10
C ASP A 22 5.68 -8.47 -11.05
N GLY A 23 6.95 -8.91 -11.14
CA GLY A 23 7.36 -10.12 -11.86
C GLY A 23 7.22 -11.44 -11.08
N GLY A 24 6.67 -11.43 -9.86
CA GLY A 24 6.50 -12.63 -9.03
C GLY A 24 7.76 -13.14 -8.33
N TYR A 25 8.88 -12.41 -8.40
CA TYR A 25 10.15 -12.75 -7.75
C TYR A 25 10.15 -12.36 -6.27
N TRP A 26 9.25 -12.94 -5.48
CA TRP A 26 8.99 -12.55 -4.08
C TRP A 26 10.24 -12.60 -3.19
N ARG A 27 11.07 -13.64 -3.33
CA ARG A 27 12.31 -13.78 -2.54
C ARG A 27 13.30 -12.65 -2.83
N LEU A 28 13.41 -12.23 -4.09
CA LEU A 28 14.27 -11.11 -4.48
C LEU A 28 13.72 -9.79 -3.95
N ALA A 29 12.42 -9.55 -4.12
CA ALA A 29 11.75 -8.36 -3.60
C ALA A 29 11.94 -8.23 -2.07
N GLN A 30 11.73 -9.34 -1.33
CA GLN A 30 11.93 -9.38 0.11
C GLN A 30 13.36 -9.03 0.51
N ARG A 31 14.37 -9.57 -0.20
CA ARG A 31 15.79 -9.28 0.07
C ARG A 31 16.10 -7.80 -0.16
N LEU A 32 15.61 -7.22 -1.26
CA LEU A 32 15.80 -5.81 -1.57
C LEU A 32 15.16 -4.91 -0.50
N LEU A 33 13.95 -5.23 -0.05
CA LEU A 33 13.27 -4.45 0.99
C LEU A 33 13.94 -4.61 2.36
N ASN A 34 14.38 -5.81 2.74
CA ASN A 34 15.08 -6.05 4.00
C ASN A 34 16.44 -5.36 4.07
N GLY A 35 17.09 -5.15 2.91
CA GLY A 35 18.34 -4.40 2.84
C GLY A 35 18.13 -2.88 2.99
N PHE A 36 16.92 -2.36 2.80
CA PHE A 36 16.65 -0.92 2.89
C PHE A 36 16.93 -0.38 4.30
N THR A 37 17.63 0.75 4.38
CA THR A 37 18.03 1.37 5.66
C THR A 37 17.33 2.70 5.81
N PHE A 38 16.69 2.89 6.95
CA PHE A 38 16.09 4.17 7.32
C PHE A 38 17.15 5.09 7.91
N SER A 39 17.12 6.35 7.51
CA SER A 39 17.76 7.47 8.20
C SER A 39 16.71 8.34 8.89
N PRO A 40 17.10 9.17 9.88
CA PRO A 40 16.20 10.17 10.45
C PRO A 40 15.56 11.08 9.38
N GLN A 41 16.28 11.36 8.30
CA GLN A 41 15.85 12.20 7.18
C GLN A 41 14.99 11.47 6.13
N THR A 42 14.74 10.16 6.29
CA THR A 42 13.95 9.42 5.30
C THR A 42 12.51 9.96 5.25
N PRO A 43 12.05 10.48 4.09
CA PRO A 43 10.73 11.08 3.97
C PRO A 43 9.60 10.10 4.30
N ARG A 44 8.48 10.62 4.81
CA ARG A 44 7.30 9.83 5.18
C ARG A 44 6.77 9.00 4.02
N VAL A 45 6.62 9.61 2.84
CA VAL A 45 6.27 8.92 1.59
C VAL A 45 7.17 7.72 1.28
N VAL A 46 8.48 7.81 1.51
CA VAL A 46 9.42 6.69 1.29
C VAL A 46 9.21 5.58 2.33
N ARG A 47 8.94 5.95 3.58
CA ARG A 47 8.60 4.99 4.65
C ARG A 47 7.27 4.28 4.38
N ALA A 48 6.28 5.02 3.92
CA ALA A 48 4.97 4.51 3.51
C ALA A 48 5.10 3.57 2.31
N GLU A 49 5.89 3.95 1.30
CA GLU A 49 6.20 3.07 0.17
C GLU A 49 6.84 1.76 0.65
N TRP A 50 7.88 1.82 1.48
CA TRP A 50 8.54 0.62 1.97
C TRP A 50 7.55 -0.32 2.69
N CYS A 51 6.70 0.23 3.57
CA CYS A 51 5.66 -0.56 4.25
C CYS A 51 4.68 -1.18 3.24
N TYR A 52 4.24 -0.42 2.25
CA TYR A 52 3.32 -0.89 1.21
C TYR A 52 3.94 -2.02 0.39
N ARG A 53 5.22 -1.89 -0.02
CA ARG A 53 5.93 -2.91 -0.77
C ARG A 53 6.11 -4.18 0.06
N GLN A 54 6.41 -4.08 1.35
CA GLN A 54 6.44 -5.23 2.26
C GLN A 54 5.08 -5.93 2.28
N ALA A 55 3.99 -5.18 2.42
CA ALA A 55 2.64 -5.74 2.43
C ALA A 55 2.31 -6.49 1.13
N ARG A 56 2.63 -5.90 -0.03
CA ARG A 56 2.42 -6.54 -1.35
C ARG A 56 3.24 -7.81 -1.52
N VAL A 57 4.50 -7.80 -1.07
CA VAL A 57 5.40 -8.97 -1.15
C VAL A 57 4.92 -10.10 -0.25
N TYR A 58 4.47 -9.82 0.98
CA TYR A 58 3.86 -10.83 1.85
C TYR A 58 2.51 -11.33 1.31
N HIS A 59 1.69 -10.44 0.75
CA HIS A 59 0.42 -10.80 0.15
C HIS A 59 0.63 -11.76 -1.03
N GLY A 60 1.60 -11.47 -1.93
CA GLY A 60 1.97 -12.35 -3.04
C GLY A 60 2.49 -13.72 -2.59
N GLN A 61 3.11 -13.79 -1.41
CA GLN A 61 3.55 -15.04 -0.78
C GLN A 61 2.45 -15.78 0.01
N GLN A 62 1.20 -15.31 -0.03
CA GLN A 62 0.08 -15.85 0.77
C GLN A 62 0.32 -15.79 2.28
N ARG A 63 1.23 -14.92 2.74
CA ARG A 63 1.51 -14.68 4.16
C ARG A 63 0.58 -13.59 4.69
N VAL A 64 -0.70 -13.95 4.83
CA VAL A 64 -1.81 -13.01 5.08
C VAL A 64 -1.60 -12.16 6.33
N ASP A 65 -1.18 -12.74 7.45
CA ASP A 65 -1.03 -11.96 8.70
C ASP A 65 0.08 -10.92 8.61
N SER A 66 1.20 -11.28 7.96
CA SER A 66 2.28 -10.33 7.67
C SER A 66 1.80 -9.24 6.71
N ALA A 67 1.02 -9.60 5.68
CA ALA A 67 0.46 -8.62 4.76
C ALA A 67 -0.47 -7.63 5.47
N ARG A 68 -1.39 -8.10 6.32
CA ARG A 68 -2.30 -7.26 7.12
C ARG A 68 -1.52 -6.27 7.98
N TYR A 69 -0.54 -6.76 8.73
CA TYR A 69 0.31 -5.92 9.57
C TYR A 69 0.97 -4.78 8.78
N PHE A 70 1.58 -5.09 7.62
CA PHE A 70 2.24 -4.06 6.83
C PHE A 70 1.29 -3.11 6.10
N TYR A 71 0.09 -3.55 5.69
CA TYR A 71 -0.93 -2.63 5.16
C TYR A 71 -1.42 -1.66 6.24
N GLN A 72 -1.67 -2.13 7.46
CA GLN A 72 -2.04 -1.26 8.59
C GLN A 72 -0.92 -0.25 8.88
N ARG A 73 0.33 -0.71 8.88
CA ARG A 73 1.49 0.19 9.02
C ARG A 73 1.60 1.20 7.89
N THR A 74 1.26 0.83 6.67
CA THR A 74 1.25 1.76 5.53
C THR A 74 0.28 2.90 5.78
N ILE A 75 -0.95 2.58 6.22
CA ILE A 75 -1.96 3.58 6.57
C ILE A 75 -1.46 4.50 7.69
N ALA A 76 -0.92 3.92 8.76
CA ALA A 76 -0.43 4.68 9.91
C ALA A 76 0.76 5.60 9.58
N VAL A 77 1.66 5.19 8.68
CA VAL A 77 2.86 5.96 8.31
C VAL A 77 2.56 7.01 7.24
N ALA A 78 1.61 6.74 6.35
CA ALA A 78 1.26 7.64 5.26
C ALA A 78 0.54 8.89 5.75
N GLU A 79 -0.25 8.81 6.83
CA GLU A 79 -1.09 9.92 7.32
C GLU A 79 -1.85 10.59 6.15
N ASP A 80 -1.54 11.86 5.86
CA ASP A 80 -2.19 12.69 4.83
C ASP A 80 -1.40 12.77 3.50
N GLU A 81 -0.37 11.94 3.32
CA GLU A 81 0.42 11.91 2.07
C GLU A 81 -0.47 11.58 0.86
N PRO A 82 -0.48 12.40 -0.21
CA PRO A 82 -1.39 12.26 -1.35
C PRO A 82 -0.95 11.16 -2.34
N HIS A 83 -0.56 10.01 -1.82
CA HIS A 83 -0.08 8.85 -2.56
C HIS A 83 -1.03 7.67 -2.41
N TYR A 84 -1.08 6.82 -3.44
CA TYR A 84 -2.00 5.70 -3.47
C TYR A 84 -1.73 4.58 -2.43
N PHE A 85 -0.61 4.63 -1.70
CA PHE A 85 -0.20 3.55 -0.79
C PHE A 85 -1.23 3.30 0.31
N ALA A 86 -1.69 4.35 1.00
CA ALA A 86 -2.68 4.24 2.06
C ALA A 86 -4.08 3.80 1.55
N PRO A 87 -4.69 4.45 0.54
CA PRO A 87 -6.00 4.03 0.03
C PRO A 87 -5.97 2.62 -0.56
N ASN A 88 -4.89 2.23 -1.23
CA ASN A 88 -4.76 0.86 -1.72
C ASN A 88 -4.60 -0.15 -0.57
N SER A 89 -3.86 0.21 0.48
CA SER A 89 -3.74 -0.63 1.68
C SER A 89 -5.08 -0.84 2.37
N ALA A 90 -5.88 0.22 2.52
CA ALA A 90 -7.24 0.13 3.05
C ALA A 90 -8.11 -0.80 2.17
N LEU A 91 -8.09 -0.62 0.85
CA LEU A 91 -8.79 -1.50 -0.09
C LEU A 91 -8.38 -2.98 0.07
N GLN A 92 -7.08 -3.27 0.16
CA GLN A 92 -6.58 -4.64 0.33
C GLN A 92 -6.95 -5.23 1.70
N LEU A 93 -6.91 -4.43 2.77
CA LEU A 93 -7.38 -4.84 4.10
C LEU A 93 -8.87 -5.18 4.09
N GLY A 94 -9.69 -4.40 3.37
CA GLY A 94 -11.11 -4.69 3.17
C GLY A 94 -11.33 -6.05 2.53
N TYR A 95 -10.61 -6.38 1.46
CA TYR A 95 -10.69 -7.71 0.86
C TYR A 95 -10.20 -8.82 1.80
N LEU A 96 -9.05 -8.64 2.46
CA LEU A 96 -8.48 -9.65 3.35
C LEU A 96 -9.34 -9.93 4.59
N THR A 97 -10.04 -8.92 5.12
CA THR A 97 -10.96 -9.06 6.25
C THR A 97 -12.26 -9.71 5.82
N ARG A 98 -12.78 -9.34 4.64
CA ARG A 98 -13.94 -10.01 4.06
C ARG A 98 -13.72 -11.50 3.82
N THR A 99 -12.56 -11.87 3.26
CA THR A 99 -12.20 -13.28 3.09
C THR A 99 -12.08 -14.02 4.43
N ALA A 100 -11.83 -13.32 5.53
CA ALA A 100 -11.82 -13.89 6.87
C ALA A 100 -13.22 -14.01 7.51
N GLY A 101 -14.28 -13.57 6.82
CA GLY A 101 -15.65 -13.57 7.32
C GLY A 101 -16.05 -12.33 8.13
N ASP A 102 -15.16 -11.35 8.31
CA ASP A 102 -15.46 -10.12 9.04
C ASP A 102 -15.94 -9.02 8.08
N GLU A 103 -17.21 -9.11 7.70
CA GLU A 103 -17.85 -8.18 6.76
C GLU A 103 -17.93 -6.74 7.32
N LYS A 104 -18.11 -6.61 8.64
CA LYS A 104 -18.25 -5.31 9.29
C LYS A 104 -16.95 -4.52 9.18
N THR A 105 -15.83 -5.13 9.54
CA THR A 105 -14.53 -4.49 9.44
C THR A 105 -14.11 -4.32 7.97
N ALA A 106 -14.49 -5.22 7.07
CA ALA A 106 -14.25 -5.05 5.64
C ALA A 106 -14.89 -3.78 5.08
N ARG A 107 -16.16 -3.54 5.42
CA ARG A 107 -16.88 -2.32 5.04
C ARG A 107 -16.15 -1.06 5.50
N THR A 108 -15.72 -1.02 6.76
CA THR A 108 -14.96 0.11 7.31
C THR A 108 -13.70 0.41 6.49
N TYR A 109 -12.95 -0.63 6.09
CA TYR A 109 -11.75 -0.44 5.27
C TYR A 109 -12.05 0.02 3.83
N PHE A 110 -13.15 -0.44 3.22
CA PHE A 110 -13.56 0.06 1.90
C PHE A 110 -14.01 1.52 1.96
N GLU A 111 -14.76 1.91 2.99
CA GLU A 111 -15.14 3.30 3.24
C GLU A 111 -13.91 4.17 3.48
N GLN A 112 -12.94 3.68 4.26
CA GLN A 112 -11.67 4.36 4.47
C GLN A 112 -10.91 4.56 3.15
N ALA A 113 -10.88 3.58 2.25
CA ALA A 113 -10.25 3.73 0.93
C ALA A 113 -10.90 4.85 0.10
N LEU A 114 -12.23 5.02 0.20
CA LEU A 114 -12.98 6.08 -0.49
C LEU A 114 -12.73 7.47 0.10
N ALA A 115 -12.45 7.55 1.41
CA ALA A 115 -12.26 8.81 2.13
C ALA A 115 -10.97 9.56 1.72
N TYR A 116 -9.99 8.88 1.13
CA TYR A 116 -8.77 9.54 0.63
C TYR A 116 -9.10 10.47 -0.55
N PRO A 117 -8.85 11.79 -0.44
CA PRO A 117 -9.38 12.76 -1.39
C PRO A 117 -8.61 12.81 -2.71
N ARG A 118 -7.30 12.56 -2.69
CA ARG A 118 -6.41 12.72 -3.86
C ARG A 118 -5.26 11.71 -3.84
N HIS A 119 -5.10 10.98 -4.94
CA HIS A 119 -3.95 10.13 -5.25
C HIS A 119 -4.03 9.67 -6.72
N GLU A 120 -2.94 9.13 -7.27
CA GLU A 120 -2.78 8.84 -8.71
C GLU A 120 -3.78 7.79 -9.23
N TYR A 121 -4.23 6.90 -8.35
CA TYR A 121 -5.15 5.80 -8.70
C TYR A 121 -6.56 5.97 -8.11
N LYS A 122 -6.99 7.20 -7.80
CA LYS A 122 -8.30 7.50 -7.17
C LYS A 122 -9.48 6.83 -7.85
N ARG A 123 -9.62 7.01 -9.17
CA ARG A 123 -10.73 6.43 -9.94
C ARG A 123 -10.78 4.91 -9.86
N SER A 124 -9.63 4.25 -9.93
CA SER A 124 -9.55 2.79 -9.91
C SER A 124 -9.87 2.23 -8.53
N ILE A 125 -9.25 2.77 -7.48
CA ILE A 125 -9.47 2.33 -6.10
C ILE A 125 -10.92 2.60 -5.68
N ASP A 126 -11.49 3.74 -6.04
CA ASP A 126 -12.89 4.05 -5.74
C ASP A 126 -13.86 3.11 -6.42
N SER A 127 -13.62 2.80 -7.69
CA SER A 127 -14.44 1.86 -8.45
C SER A 127 -14.44 0.49 -7.77
N GLN A 128 -13.26 0.01 -7.37
CA GLN A 128 -13.10 -1.26 -6.67
C GLN A 128 -13.77 -1.26 -5.28
N ALA A 129 -13.57 -0.21 -4.48
CA ALA A 129 -14.17 -0.11 -3.15
C ALA A 129 -15.71 -0.03 -3.22
N LYS A 130 -16.26 0.78 -4.13
CA LYS A 130 -17.72 0.87 -4.35
C LYS A 130 -18.30 -0.46 -4.81
N ALA A 131 -17.64 -1.14 -5.75
CA ALA A 131 -18.06 -2.46 -6.20
C ALA A 131 -18.01 -3.50 -5.07
N ALA A 132 -17.05 -3.39 -4.15
CA ALA A 132 -16.97 -4.28 -2.99
C ALA A 132 -18.08 -4.02 -1.96
N LEU A 133 -18.43 -2.75 -1.73
CA LEU A 133 -19.51 -2.32 -0.83
C LEU A 133 -20.92 -2.63 -1.34
N ALA A 134 -21.09 -2.78 -2.65
CA ALA A 134 -22.36 -3.10 -3.28
C ALA A 134 -22.68 -4.60 -3.32
N LYS A 135 -21.78 -5.45 -2.83
CA LYS A 135 -21.98 -6.90 -2.68
C LYS A 135 -22.52 -7.23 -1.30
#